data_AF-A0A963V831-F1
#
_entry.id   AF-A0A963V831-F1
#
_cell.length_a   1.000
_cell.length_b   1.000
_cell.length_c   1.000
_cell.angle_alpha   90.00
_cell.angle_beta   90.00
_cell.angle_gamma   90.00
#
_symmetry.space_group_name_H-M   'P 1'
#
loop_
_entity.id
_entity.type
_entity.pdbx_description
1 polymer ?
#
loop_
_entity_poly.entity_id
_entity_poly.type
_entity_poly.pdbx_seq_one_letter_code
_entity_poly.pdbx_strand_id
1 'polypeptide(L)' 'YQMTIKNARRNSTARAFLRPAMKRKNVTVLTRAHATRVLLEGRRAVGVEYYRDG' A
#
# COMPACT_ATOMS: atom_id res chain seq x y z
N TYR A 1 -16.03 13.13 -21.74
CA TYR A 1 -16.25 12.61 -20.37
C TYR A 1 -15.09 11.67 -20.01
N GLN A 2 -14.34 11.95 -18.95
CA GLN A 2 -13.22 11.09 -18.50
C GLN A 2 -13.72 10.21 -17.36
N MET A 3 -13.61 8.89 -17.52
CA MET A 3 -14.08 7.91 -16.55
C MET A 3 -12.96 7.03 -16.04
N THR A 4 -12.99 6.73 -14.74
CA THR A 4 -12.11 5.75 -14.10
C THR A 4 -12.69 4.34 -14.25
N ILE A 5 -12.96 3.95 -15.50
CA ILE A 5 -13.58 2.67 -15.87
C ILE A 5 -12.68 1.96 -16.87
N LYS A 6 -12.44 0.66 -16.62
CA LYS A 6 -11.72 -0.23 -17.54
C LYS A 6 -12.44 -1.56 -17.59
N ASN A 7 -12.75 -2.03 -18.80
CA ASN A 7 -13.51 -3.27 -19.06
C ASN A 7 -14.85 -3.27 -18.30
N ALA A 8 -15.65 -2.22 -18.50
CA ALA A 8 -16.97 -2.01 -17.87
C ALA A 8 -16.99 -2.11 -16.33
N ARG A 9 -15.84 -1.94 -15.68
CA ARG A 9 -15.69 -2.02 -14.22
C ARG A 9 -14.90 -0.83 -13.70
N ARG A 10 -15.19 -0.44 -12.45
CA ARG A 10 -14.38 0.56 -11.71
C ARG A 10 -12.90 0.18 -11.77
N ASN A 11 -12.07 1.17 -12.07
CA ASN A 11 -10.63 0.99 -12.18
C ASN A 11 -9.87 1.90 -11.20
N SER A 12 -9.99 1.62 -9.90
CA SER A 12 -9.32 2.40 -8.84
C SER A 12 -7.79 2.37 -8.95
N THR A 13 -7.11 3.26 -8.24
CA THR A 13 -5.64 3.30 -8.12
C THR A 13 -5.06 1.96 -7.66
N ALA A 14 -5.72 1.29 -6.71
CA ALA A 14 -5.33 -0.05 -6.28
C ALA A 14 -5.36 -1.07 -7.44
N ARG A 15 -6.33 -0.97 -8.36
CA ARG A 15 -6.45 -1.87 -9.50
C ARG A 15 -5.48 -1.50 -10.64
N ALA A 16 -5.32 -0.21 -10.90
CA ALA A 16 -4.48 0.30 -11.98
C ALA A 16 -2.98 0.18 -11.68
N PHE A 17 -2.56 0.42 -10.43
CA PHE A 17 -1.15 0.55 -10.07
C PHE A 17 -0.67 -0.51 -9.06
N LEU A 18 -1.40 -0.70 -7.96
CA LEU A 18 -0.97 -1.60 -6.88
C LEU A 18 -1.01 -3.07 -7.32
N ARG A 19 -2.13 -3.54 -7.91
CA ARG A 19 -2.28 -4.94 -8.34
C ARG A 19 -1.20 -5.39 -9.33
N PRO A 20 -0.82 -4.61 -10.36
CA PRO A 20 0.33 -4.94 -11.19
C PRO A 20 1.64 -4.96 -10.41
N ALA A 21 1.86 -3.99 -9.51
CA ALA A 21 3.10 -3.91 -8.73
C ALA A 21 3.31 -5.07 -7.76
N MET A 22 2.23 -5.63 -7.20
CA MET A 22 2.26 -6.80 -6.31
C MET A 22 2.87 -8.05 -6.96
N LYS A 23 3.01 -8.11 -8.28
CA LYS A 23 3.64 -9.24 -8.98
C LYS A 23 5.18 -9.21 -8.89
N ARG A 24 5.78 -8.10 -8.46
CA ARG A 24 7.24 -7.96 -8.37
C ARG A 24 7.75 -8.60 -7.08
N LYS A 25 8.87 -9.31 -7.14
CA LYS A 25 9.48 -10.01 -5.99
C LYS A 25 9.91 -9.08 -4.85
N ASN A 26 10.10 -7.80 -5.12
CA ASN A 26 10.52 -6.78 -4.15
C ASN A 26 9.35 -5.98 -3.57
N VAL A 27 8.10 -6.41 -3.76
CA VAL A 27 6.91 -5.73 -3.24
C VAL A 27 6.12 -6.70 -2.35
N THR A 28 5.94 -6.31 -1.09
CA THR A 28 5.12 -7.02 -0.13
C THR A 28 3.96 -6.12 0.29
N VAL A 29 2.73 -6.65 0.27
CA VAL A 29 1.54 -5.92 0.72
C VAL A 29 1.01 -6.57 1.99
N LEU A 30 0.95 -5.77 3.06
CA LEU A 30 0.37 -6.17 4.34
C LEU A 30 -0.99 -5.49 4.48
N THR A 31 -2.05 -6.27 4.61
CA THR A 31 -3.39 -5.77 4.92
C THR A 31 -3.64 -5.81 6.42
N ARG A 32 -4.57 -4.96 6.89
CA ARG A 32 -4.92 -4.85 8.32
C ARG A 32 -3.70 -4.57 9.23
N ALA A 33 -2.73 -3.83 8.72
CA ALA A 33 -1.52 -3.41 9.43
C ALA A 33 -1.61 -1.91 9.72
N HIS A 34 -2.15 -1.54 10.88
CA HIS A 34 -2.27 -0.13 11.29
C HIS A 34 -0.92 0.36 11.82
N ALA A 35 -0.29 1.29 11.12
CA ALA A 35 0.96 1.90 11.56
C ALA A 35 0.71 2.74 12.83
N THR A 36 1.39 2.41 13.91
CA THR A 36 1.21 3.07 15.23
C THR A 36 2.28 4.12 15.49
N ARG A 37 3.50 3.91 14.97
CA ARG A 37 4.65 4.78 15.27
C ARG A 37 5.75 4.67 14.22
N VAL A 38 6.44 5.78 13.97
CA VAL A 38 7.70 5.81 13.21
C VAL A 38 8.87 5.64 14.17
N LEU A 39 9.78 4.71 13.88
CA LEU A 39 11.00 4.49 14.65
C LEU A 39 12.07 5.47 14.17
N LEU A 40 12.63 6.24 15.10
CA LEU A 40 13.62 7.28 14.83
C LEU A 40 14.94 6.99 15.56
N GLU A 41 16.05 7.20 14.86
CA GLU A 41 17.38 7.35 15.44
C GLU A 41 17.80 8.81 15.28
N GLY A 42 17.68 9.60 16.35
CA GLY A 42 17.86 11.05 16.30
C GLY A 42 16.85 11.70 15.35
N ARG A 43 17.33 12.18 14.20
CA ARG A 43 16.49 12.80 13.14
C ARG A 43 16.20 11.88 11.95
N ARG A 44 16.66 10.62 11.98
CA ARG A 44 16.54 9.68 10.87
C ARG A 44 15.44 8.65 11.13
N ALA A 45 14.51 8.49 10.19
CA ALA A 45 13.54 7.40 10.22
C ALA A 45 14.20 6.08 9.81
N VAL A 46 14.08 5.08 10.68
CA VAL A 46 14.69 3.75 10.50
C VAL A 46 13.68 2.63 10.34
N GLY A 47 12.42 2.87 10.67
CA GLY A 47 11.35 1.88 10.52
C GLY A 47 9.98 2.40 10.90
N VAL A 48 8.99 1.52 10.82
CA VAL A 48 7.61 1.78 11.24
C VAL A 48 7.15 0.59 12.09
N GLU A 49 6.60 0.89 13.25
CA GLU A 49 5.88 -0.05 14.09
C GLU A 49 4.41 -0.08 13.64
N TYR A 50 3.84 -1.28 13.53
CA TYR A 50 2.46 -1.46 13.17
C TYR A 50 1.82 -2.57 13.99
N TYR A 51 0.52 -2.43 14.21
CA TYR A 51 -0.32 -3.48 14.77
C TYR A 51 -1.05 -4.22 13.66
N ARG A 52 -1.11 -5.55 13.73
CA ARG A 52 -1.69 -6.38 12.67
C ARG A 52 -2.73 -7.34 13.21
N ASP A 53 -3.83 -7.45 12.48
CA ASP A 53 -4.92 -8.42 12.67
C ASP A 53 -5.77 -8.25 13.95
N GLY A 54 -5.65 -7.12 14.66
CA GLY A 54 -6.63 -6.75 15.69
C GLY A 54 -6.34 -7.31 17.06
#